data_AF-R6M273-F1
#
_entry.id   AF-R6M273-F1
#
_cell.length_a   1.000
_cell.length_b   1.000
_cell.length_c   1.000
_cell.angle_alpha   90.00
_cell.angle_beta   90.00
_cell.angle_gamma   90.00
#
_symmetry.space_group_name_H-M   'P 1'
#
loop_
_entity.id
_entity.type
_entity.pdbx_description
1 polymer ?
#
loop_
_entity_poly.entity_id
_entity_poly.type
_entity_poly.pdbx_seq_one_letter_code
_entity_poly.pdbx_strand_id
1 'polypeptide(L)'
;MIIKEIDNITYQINLPNSNINIYNKDSLERITKKIFKKITNKKKLNPLLILDIYENNMYGTIITLKHYKSMFNIDNEYEVKIHVHTNPTFLYKIDYFTINNHSNSSIYYYKNNYYLKPKKNINKKEYLKLLEASEIIYDNYEEIINKGIKINI
;
A
#
# COMPACT_ATOMS: atom_id res chain seq x y z
N MET A 1 13.26 -2.49 -1.68
CA MET A 1 12.32 -3.16 -0.74
C MET A 1 12.57 -2.65 0.66
N ILE A 2 11.63 -1.86 1.15
CA ILE A 2 11.62 -1.30 2.50
C ILE A 2 10.52 -2.04 3.26
N ILE A 3 10.79 -2.51 4.48
CA ILE A 3 9.83 -3.24 5.31
C ILE A 3 9.64 -2.43 6.58
N LYS A 4 8.39 -2.09 6.89
CA LYS A 4 7.98 -1.36 8.09
C LYS A 4 7.00 -2.23 8.88
N GLU A 5 7.26 -2.42 10.17
CA GLU A 5 6.28 -2.99 11.09
C GLU A 5 5.27 -1.89 11.43
N ILE A 6 3.99 -2.15 11.18
CA ILE A 6 2.90 -1.21 11.49
C ILE A 6 2.40 -1.48 12.90
N ASP A 7 2.22 -2.76 13.21
CA ASP A 7 1.85 -3.27 14.52
C ASP A 7 2.40 -4.71 14.68
N ASN A 8 2.05 -5.37 15.78
CA ASN A 8 2.57 -6.70 16.10
C ASN A 8 2.23 -7.80 15.09
N ILE A 9 1.21 -7.60 14.26
CA ILE A 9 0.69 -8.59 13.31
C ILE A 9 0.72 -8.13 11.85
N THR A 10 1.07 -6.86 11.59
CA THR A 10 0.98 -6.21 10.29
C THR A 10 2.31 -5.60 9.88
N TYR A 11 2.74 -5.93 8.66
CA TYR A 11 3.90 -5.35 7.99
C TYR A 11 3.50 -4.68 6.70
N GLN A 12 4.07 -3.52 6.43
CA GLN A 12 4.01 -2.86 5.13
C GLN A 12 5.36 -3.03 4.41
N ILE A 13 5.31 -3.48 3.17
CA ILE A 13 6.48 -3.69 2.31
C ILE A 13 6.34 -2.80 1.09
N ASN A 14 7.24 -1.82 0.96
CA ASN A 14 7.28 -0.90 -0.16
C ASN A 14 8.36 -1.31 -1.16
N LEU A 15 7.96 -1.44 -2.42
CA LEU A 15 8.80 -1.73 -3.57
C LEU A 15 8.75 -0.54 -4.55
N PRO A 16 9.35 0.60 -4.17
CA PRO A 16 9.31 1.80 -4.99
C PRO A 16 9.97 1.55 -6.34
N ASN A 17 9.37 2.07 -7.42
CA ASN A 17 9.84 1.91 -8.80
C ASN A 17 10.01 0.44 -9.25
N SER A 18 9.32 -0.50 -8.61
CA SER A 18 9.34 -1.92 -8.97
C SER A 18 7.91 -2.43 -9.11
N ASN A 19 7.61 -2.92 -10.30
CA ASN A 19 6.37 -3.62 -10.59
C ASN A 19 6.64 -5.11 -10.51
N ILE A 20 5.81 -5.83 -9.76
CA ILE A 20 5.84 -7.29 -9.72
C ILE A 20 4.95 -7.77 -10.86
N ASN A 21 5.35 -8.81 -11.57
CA ASN A 21 4.41 -9.48 -12.46
C ASN A 21 3.37 -10.21 -11.60
N ILE A 22 2.26 -9.52 -11.32
CA ILE A 22 1.16 -9.99 -10.48
C ILE A 22 0.33 -11.11 -11.13
N TYR A 23 0.49 -11.33 -12.43
CA TYR A 23 -0.18 -12.40 -13.18
C TYR A 23 0.65 -13.68 -13.25
N ASN A 24 1.90 -13.67 -12.79
CA ASN A 24 2.79 -14.81 -12.83
C ASN A 24 2.95 -15.43 -11.42
N LYS A 25 2.53 -16.69 -11.27
CA LYS A 25 2.60 -17.43 -10.01
C LYS A 25 4.02 -17.51 -9.45
N ASP A 26 5.02 -17.83 -10.27
CA ASP A 26 6.41 -17.98 -9.83
C ASP A 26 6.99 -16.66 -9.32
N SER A 27 6.59 -15.54 -9.94
CA SER A 27 6.96 -14.19 -9.54
C SER A 27 6.37 -13.86 -8.16
N LEU A 28 5.09 -14.15 -7.94
CA LEU A 28 4.41 -14.00 -6.65
C LEU A 28 5.02 -14.89 -5.57
N GLU A 29 5.34 -16.14 -5.88
CA GLU A 29 5.97 -17.06 -4.94
C GLU A 29 7.38 -16.59 -4.57
N ARG A 30 8.18 -16.16 -5.55
CA ARG A 30 9.54 -15.66 -5.34
C ARG A 30 9.55 -14.41 -4.46
N ILE A 31 8.66 -13.45 -4.69
CA ILE A 31 8.60 -12.25 -3.84
C ILE A 31 8.12 -12.60 -2.43
N THR A 32 7.13 -13.48 -2.31
CA THR A 32 6.61 -13.96 -1.02
C THR A 32 7.71 -14.60 -0.18
N LYS A 33 8.46 -15.55 -0.75
CA LYS A 33 9.61 -16.19 -0.08
C LYS A 33 10.66 -15.16 0.36
N LYS A 34 10.93 -14.16 -0.49
CA LYS A 34 11.90 -13.09 -0.20
C LYS A 34 11.45 -12.20 0.95
N ILE A 35 10.17 -11.81 1.00
CA ILE A 35 9.57 -11.03 2.10
C ILE A 35 9.63 -11.85 3.38
N PHE A 36 9.13 -13.08 3.32
CA PHE A 36 9.08 -14.00 4.44
C PHE A 36 10.44 -14.17 5.10
N LYS A 37 11.47 -14.54 4.32
CA LYS A 37 12.85 -14.70 4.83
C LYS A 37 13.37 -13.44 5.51
N LYS A 38 13.07 -12.24 5.00
CA LYS A 38 13.55 -11.00 5.61
C LYS A 38 12.89 -10.70 6.96
N ILE A 39 11.63 -11.07 7.14
CA ILE A 39 10.89 -10.81 8.38
C ILE A 39 11.21 -11.89 9.42
N THR A 40 11.21 -13.17 9.03
CA THR A 40 11.48 -14.28 9.96
C THR A 40 12.91 -14.34 10.48
N ASN A 41 13.87 -13.74 9.77
CA ASN A 41 15.21 -13.51 10.30
C ASN A 41 15.22 -12.60 11.56
N LYS A 42 14.15 -11.85 11.83
CA LYS A 42 14.06 -10.92 12.96
C LYS A 42 12.97 -11.31 13.96
N LYS A 43 11.83 -11.80 13.49
CA LYS A 43 10.66 -12.11 14.33
C LYS A 43 9.90 -13.30 13.77
N LYS A 44 9.49 -14.23 14.63
CA LYS A 44 8.64 -15.36 14.24
C LYS A 44 7.26 -14.85 13.82
N LEU A 45 6.78 -15.30 12.66
CA LEU A 45 5.44 -15.03 12.17
C LEU A 45 4.48 -16.12 12.61
N ASN A 46 3.20 -15.78 12.67
CA ASN A 46 2.15 -16.79 12.83
C ASN A 46 1.95 -17.55 11.50
N PRO A 47 1.45 -18.81 11.54
CA PRO A 47 1.42 -19.68 10.36
C PRO A 47 0.47 -19.23 9.24
N LEU A 48 -0.62 -18.51 9.51
CA LEU A 48 -1.50 -17.99 8.47
C LEU A 48 -1.04 -16.59 8.02
N LEU A 49 -0.62 -16.46 6.77
CA LEU A 49 -0.16 -15.22 6.15
C LEU A 49 -1.16 -14.74 5.10
N ILE A 50 -1.51 -13.46 5.14
CA ILE A 50 -2.32 -12.78 4.13
C ILE A 50 -1.49 -11.66 3.52
N LEU A 51 -1.25 -11.72 2.21
CA LEU A 51 -0.55 -10.70 1.44
C LEU A 51 -1.55 -9.96 0.55
N ASP A 52 -1.79 -8.68 0.83
CA ASP A 52 -2.53 -7.78 -0.05
C ASP A 52 -1.52 -6.99 -0.90
N ILE A 53 -1.56 -7.16 -2.22
CA ILE A 53 -0.64 -6.54 -3.17
C ILE A 53 -1.37 -5.44 -3.94
N TYR A 54 -0.83 -4.22 -3.87
CA TYR A 54 -1.34 -3.02 -4.53
C TYR A 54 -0.28 -2.50 -5.50
N GLU A 55 -0.58 -2.53 -6.80
CA GLU A 55 0.31 -2.00 -7.83
C GLU A 55 -0.13 -0.61 -8.27
N ASN A 56 0.81 0.33 -8.34
CA ASN A 56 0.58 1.67 -8.85
C ASN A 56 1.72 2.07 -9.79
N ASN A 57 1.38 2.50 -11.00
CA ASN A 57 2.38 2.81 -12.03
C ASN A 57 3.36 3.92 -11.63
N MET A 58 2.98 4.82 -10.72
CA MET A 58 3.82 5.92 -10.28
C MET A 58 4.63 5.55 -9.03
N TYR A 59 4.02 4.86 -8.06
CA TYR A 59 4.71 4.47 -6.82
C TYR A 59 5.57 3.21 -6.98
N GLY A 60 5.12 2.25 -7.77
CA GLY A 60 5.56 0.85 -7.74
C GLY A 60 4.56 -0.01 -6.96
N THR A 61 5.06 -0.99 -6.21
CA THR A 61 4.19 -1.95 -5.50
C THR A 61 4.22 -1.74 -3.99
N ILE A 62 3.05 -1.74 -3.36
CA ILE A 62 2.88 -1.83 -1.91
C ILE A 62 2.31 -3.21 -1.58
N ILE A 63 2.89 -3.89 -0.59
CA ILE A 63 2.40 -5.17 -0.10
C ILE A 63 2.12 -5.03 1.40
N THR A 64 0.92 -5.38 1.82
CA THR A 64 0.58 -5.52 3.24
C THR A 64 0.61 -6.99 3.59
N LEU A 65 1.46 -7.38 4.54
CA LEU A 65 1.51 -8.72 5.11
C LEU A 65 0.86 -8.69 6.48
N LYS A 66 -0.19 -9.48 6.66
CA LYS A 66 -0.82 -9.75 7.96
C LYS A 66 -0.57 -11.21 8.35
N HIS A 67 -0.30 -11.46 9.63
CA HIS A 67 -0.11 -12.83 10.11
C HIS A 67 -0.97 -13.17 11.34
N TYR A 68 -1.70 -14.28 11.23
CA TYR A 68 -2.66 -14.72 12.22
C TYR A 68 -2.35 -16.14 12.69
N LYS A 69 -2.79 -16.47 13.91
CA LYS A 69 -2.82 -17.86 14.35
C LYS A 69 -3.70 -18.64 13.38
N SER A 70 -3.24 -19.82 12.96
CA SER A 70 -4.08 -20.73 12.17
C SER A 70 -5.12 -21.37 13.09
N MET A 71 -6.31 -21.64 12.53
CA MET A 71 -7.31 -22.49 13.19
C MET A 71 -6.94 -23.97 13.12
N PHE A 72 -6.04 -24.34 12.20
CA PHE A 72 -5.53 -25.69 12.03
C PHE A 72 -4.18 -25.84 12.72
N ASN A 73 -3.92 -27.03 13.27
CA ASN A 73 -2.58 -27.40 13.71
C ASN A 73 -1.73 -27.65 12.47
N ILE A 74 -1.09 -26.59 12.00
CA ILE A 74 -0.12 -26.65 10.90
C ILE A 74 1.25 -26.69 11.54
N ASP A 75 1.84 -27.88 11.64
CA ASP A 75 3.18 -28.05 12.20
C ASP A 75 4.23 -27.65 11.15
N ASN A 76 5.03 -26.63 11.47
CA ASN A 76 6.17 -26.15 10.67
C ASN A 76 5.85 -25.65 9.25
N GLU A 77 4.58 -25.51 8.85
CA GLU A 77 4.21 -24.91 7.56
C GLU A 77 3.52 -23.55 7.74
N TYR A 78 3.52 -22.76 6.67
CA TYR A 78 2.83 -21.49 6.59
C TYR A 78 1.80 -21.56 5.47
N GLU A 79 0.55 -21.25 5.78
CA GLU A 79 -0.49 -21.04 4.79
C GLU A 79 -0.40 -19.61 4.28
N VAL A 80 -0.33 -19.42 2.97
CA VAL A 80 -0.21 -18.10 2.36
C VAL A 80 -1.39 -17.81 1.44
N LYS A 81 -2.15 -16.77 1.76
CA LYS A 81 -3.20 -16.21 0.89
C LYS A 81 -2.70 -14.92 0.26
N ILE A 82 -2.85 -14.80 -1.05
CA ILE A 82 -2.41 -13.62 -1.79
C ILE A 82 -3.65 -13.01 -2.45
N HIS A 83 -3.90 -11.73 -2.14
CA HIS A 83 -4.88 -10.91 -2.83
C HIS A 83 -4.16 -9.88 -3.69
N VAL A 84 -4.58 -9.76 -4.94
CA VAL A 84 -4.00 -8.82 -5.90
C VAL A 84 -5.05 -7.77 -6.25
N HIS A 85 -4.74 -6.51 -5.99
CA HIS A 85 -5.59 -5.37 -6.30
C HIS A 85 -5.08 -4.76 -7.62
N THR A 86 -5.80 -4.98 -8.73
CA THR A 86 -5.31 -4.69 -10.10
C THR A 86 -5.57 -3.27 -10.60
N ASN A 87 -6.33 -2.45 -9.86
CA ASN A 87 -6.55 -1.03 -10.17
C ASN A 87 -6.77 -0.20 -8.89
N PRO A 88 -5.85 -0.25 -7.92
CA PRO A 88 -6.05 0.45 -6.66
C PRO A 88 -5.93 1.96 -6.88
N THR A 89 -6.79 2.73 -6.19
CA THR A 89 -6.61 4.19 -6.13
C THR A 89 -5.70 4.52 -4.97
N PHE A 90 -4.63 5.26 -5.25
CA PHE A 90 -3.75 5.80 -4.22
C PHE A 90 -4.17 7.24 -3.95
N LEU A 91 -4.46 7.52 -2.68
CA LEU A 91 -4.66 8.87 -2.17
C LEU A 91 -3.44 9.26 -1.35
N TYR A 92 -3.18 10.56 -1.27
CA TYR A 92 -2.04 11.11 -0.56
C TYR A 92 -2.60 12.04 0.51
N LYS A 93 -2.41 11.69 1.77
CA LYS A 93 -2.77 12.56 2.88
C LYS A 93 -1.83 13.77 2.88
N ILE A 94 -2.39 14.96 2.73
CA ILE A 94 -1.66 16.21 2.56
C ILE A 94 -2.07 17.24 3.62
N ASP A 95 -1.18 18.19 3.87
CA ASP A 95 -1.47 19.35 4.71
C ASP A 95 -2.29 20.41 3.96
N TYR A 96 -3.01 21.23 4.72
CA TYR A 96 -3.83 22.33 4.19
C TYR A 96 -3.04 23.28 3.28
N PHE A 97 -1.80 23.60 3.65
CA PHE A 97 -0.95 24.51 2.86
C PHE A 97 -0.55 23.95 1.49
N THR A 98 -0.65 22.63 1.30
CA THR A 98 -0.29 21.94 0.06
C THR A 98 -1.44 21.95 -0.96
N ILE A 99 -2.67 22.23 -0.51
CA ILE A 99 -3.90 22.20 -1.33
C ILE A 99 -3.81 23.11 -2.55
N ASN A 100 -3.36 24.36 -2.36
CA ASN A 100 -3.34 25.38 -3.41
C ASN A 100 -2.30 25.10 -4.52
N ASN A 101 -1.33 24.21 -4.27
CA ASN A 101 -0.27 23.88 -5.23
C ASN A 101 -0.67 22.76 -6.20
N HIS A 102 -1.88 22.20 -6.07
CA HIS A 102 -2.36 21.05 -6.84
C HIS A 102 -3.74 21.26 -7.49
N SER A 103 -3.93 22.39 -8.16
CA SER A 103 -5.17 22.73 -8.91
C SER A 103 -5.62 21.65 -9.92
N ASN A 104 -4.70 20.77 -10.35
CA ASN A 104 -4.99 19.65 -11.24
C ASN A 104 -5.32 18.32 -10.56
N SER A 105 -5.55 18.29 -9.25
CA SER A 105 -5.90 17.06 -8.51
C SER A 105 -7.30 17.12 -7.91
N SER A 106 -7.90 15.97 -7.59
CA SER A 106 -9.12 15.95 -6.78
C SER A 106 -8.72 15.90 -5.31
N ILE A 107 -9.28 16.79 -4.49
CA ILE A 107 -9.00 16.86 -3.06
C ILE A 107 -10.27 16.53 -2.29
N TYR A 108 -10.12 15.68 -1.27
CA TYR A 108 -11.20 15.19 -0.41
C TYR A 108 -10.88 15.54 1.04
N TYR A 109 -11.85 16.09 1.77
CA TYR A 109 -11.76 16.29 3.21
C TYR A 109 -12.57 15.20 3.92
N TYR A 110 -11.91 14.46 4.81
CA TYR A 110 -12.54 13.37 5.54
C TYR A 110 -11.86 13.18 6.90
N LYS A 111 -12.65 13.02 7.97
CA LYS A 111 -12.16 12.83 9.36
C LYS A 111 -11.01 13.77 9.73
N ASN A 112 -11.18 15.07 9.49
CA ASN A 112 -10.21 16.13 9.77
C ASN A 112 -8.88 16.06 9.00
N ASN A 113 -8.83 15.34 7.88
CA ASN A 113 -7.64 15.24 7.03
C ASN A 113 -7.98 15.57 5.58
N TYR A 114 -6.99 16.09 4.84
CA TYR A 114 -7.08 16.31 3.40
C TYR A 114 -6.38 15.18 2.64
N TYR A 115 -7.03 14.70 1.60
CA TYR A 115 -6.55 13.61 0.76
C TYR A 115 -6.55 14.05 -0.69
N LEU A 116 -5.40 13.92 -1.33
CA LEU A 116 -5.20 14.26 -2.72
C LEU A 116 -5.22 13.00 -3.58
N LYS A 117 -6.04 13.02 -4.63
CA LYS A 117 -6.02 12.04 -5.72
C LYS A 117 -5.40 12.70 -6.95
N PRO A 118 -4.17 12.31 -7.35
CA PRO A 118 -3.55 12.89 -8.54
C PRO A 118 -4.32 12.46 -9.79
N LYS A 119 -4.40 13.35 -10.79
CA LYS A 119 -4.84 12.95 -12.14
C LYS A 119 -3.78 12.04 -12.78
N LYS A 120 -4.19 11.22 -13.76
CA LYS A 120 -3.35 10.20 -14.43
C LYS A 120 -2.01 10.69 -14.99
N ASN A 121 -1.81 12.00 -15.16
CA ASN A 121 -0.68 12.59 -15.89
C ASN A 121 0.24 13.50 -15.03
N ILE A 122 0.34 13.30 -13.71
CA ILE A 122 1.31 14.05 -12.90
C ILE A 122 2.74 13.71 -13.35
N ASN A 123 3.59 14.73 -13.51
CA ASN A 123 4.98 14.50 -13.91
C ASN A 123 5.81 13.93 -12.74
N LYS A 124 6.93 13.26 -13.06
CA LYS A 124 7.78 12.60 -12.05
C LYS A 124 8.29 13.55 -10.96
N LYS A 125 8.57 14.82 -11.29
CA LYS A 125 9.11 15.80 -10.34
C LYS A 125 8.07 16.23 -9.31
N GLU A 126 6.85 16.53 -9.76
CA GLU A 126 5.70 16.84 -8.90
C GLU A 126 5.31 15.63 -8.05
N TYR A 127 5.36 14.44 -8.66
CA TYR A 127 5.08 13.20 -7.95
C TYR A 127 6.06 12.93 -6.81
N LEU A 128 7.36 13.14 -7.03
CA LEU A 128 8.37 12.97 -5.96
C LEU A 128 8.14 13.92 -4.79
N LYS A 129 7.83 15.20 -5.07
CA LYS A 129 7.48 16.17 -4.02
C LYS A 129 6.26 15.73 -3.21
N LEU A 130 5.25 15.18 -3.89
CA LEU A 130 4.07 14.64 -3.22
C LEU A 130 4.46 13.47 -2.30
N LEU A 131 5.29 12.53 -2.76
CA LEU A 131 5.75 11.40 -1.96
C LEU A 131 6.55 11.78 -0.72
N GLU A 132 7.35 12.85 -0.81
CA GLU A 132 8.13 13.34 0.34
C GLU A 132 7.24 13.97 1.41
N ALA A 133 6.12 14.57 1.01
CA ALA A 133 5.27 15.37 1.88
C ALA A 133 3.95 14.68 2.29
N SER A 134 3.76 13.40 1.95
CA SER A 134 2.47 12.74 2.19
C SER A 134 2.58 11.31 2.68
N GLU A 135 1.57 10.93 3.46
CA GLU A 135 1.26 9.54 3.77
C GLU A 135 0.36 8.97 2.67
N ILE A 136 0.73 7.80 2.13
CA ILE A 136 -0.02 7.16 1.05
C ILE A 136 -1.12 6.31 1.65
N ILE A 137 -2.34 6.54 1.18
CA ILE A 137 -3.53 5.76 1.51
C ILE A 137 -3.92 4.93 0.29
N TYR A 138 -3.90 3.62 0.45
CA TYR A 138 -4.18 2.64 -0.59
C TYR A 138 -5.20 1.59 -0.11
N ASP A 139 -5.37 1.45 1.20
CA ASP A 139 -6.48 0.81 1.85
C ASP A 139 -7.60 1.83 2.12
N ASN A 140 -8.86 1.38 2.15
CA ASN A 140 -10.03 2.21 2.51
C ASN A 140 -10.24 3.50 1.68
N TYR A 141 -9.57 3.66 0.53
CA TYR A 141 -9.71 4.85 -0.32
C TYR A 141 -11.16 5.08 -0.77
N GLU A 142 -11.94 4.01 -0.92
CA GLU A 142 -13.35 4.09 -1.31
C GLU A 142 -14.19 4.81 -0.27
N GLU A 143 -13.92 4.59 1.02
CA GLU A 143 -14.64 5.28 2.09
C GLU A 143 -14.37 6.79 2.02
N ILE A 144 -13.11 7.18 1.80
CA ILE A 144 -12.71 8.58 1.68
C ILE A 144 -13.37 9.23 0.46
N ILE A 145 -13.34 8.56 -0.70
CA ILE A 145 -13.91 9.10 -1.94
C ILE A 145 -15.44 9.23 -1.87
N ASN A 146 -16.11 8.23 -1.27
CA ASN A 146 -17.57 8.16 -1.27
C ASN A 146 -18.21 8.96 -0.13
N LYS A 147 -17.55 9.09 1.02
CA LYS A 147 -18.07 9.80 2.21
C LYS A 147 -17.40 11.15 2.47
N GLY A 148 -16.24 11.42 1.87
CA GLY A 148 -15.52 12.68 2.03
C GLY A 148 -16.13 13.83 1.24
N ILE A 149 -15.91 15.05 1.72
CA ILE A 149 -16.33 16.27 1.02
C ILE A 149 -15.29 16.58 -0.06
N LYS A 150 -15.69 16.58 -1.33
CA LYS A 150 -14.82 17.00 -2.42
C LYS A 150 -14.63 18.52 -2.38
N ILE A 151 -13.38 18.97 -2.29
CA ILE A 151 -13.01 20.37 -2.29
C ILE A 151 -12.84 20.84 -3.74
N ASN A 152 -13.50 21.95 -4.08
CA ASN A 152 -13.33 22.63 -5.36
C ASN A 152 -12.37 23.80 -5.17
N ILE A 153 -11.33 23.87 -5.99
CA ILE A 153 -10.24 24.86 -5.94
C ILE A 153 -10.06 25.40 -7.35
#